data_AF-A0A1T5H4B0-F1
#
_entry.id   AF-A0A1T5H4B0-F1
#
_cell.length_a   1.000
_cell.length_b   1.000
_cell.length_c   1.000
_cell.angle_alpha   90.00
_cell.angle_beta   90.00
_cell.angle_gamma   90.00
#
_symmetry.space_group_name_H-M   'P 1'
#
loop_
_entity.id
_entity.type
_entity.pdbx_description
1 polymer ?
#
loop_
_entity_poly.entity_id
_entity_poly.type
_entity_poly.pdbx_seq_one_letter_code
_entity_poly.pdbx_strand_id
1 'polypeptide(L)'
;MSAFPFGKDVVHVRELDGKGLTLATGTTGTIGFVANVVWACTFGIVLFVSYIIAGIINCLTIIGIPFGIQSFKLAGLSFWPVGRRVVSRELAAVARQHAAEERFTKLRGTRAA
;
A
#
# COMPACT_ATOMS: atom_id res chain seq x y z
N MET A 1 -13.61 10.58 -11.04
CA MET A 1 -13.94 9.26 -11.61
C MET A 1 -12.73 8.34 -11.45
N SER A 2 -12.70 7.48 -10.43
CA SER A 2 -11.50 6.73 -10.01
C SER A 2 -11.63 5.22 -10.27
N ALA A 3 -12.57 4.80 -11.12
CA ALA A 3 -12.98 3.39 -11.28
C ALA A 3 -12.04 2.54 -12.16
N PHE A 4 -10.98 3.11 -12.75
CA PHE A 4 -10.02 2.32 -13.53
C PHE A 4 -8.90 1.73 -12.65
N PRO A 5 -8.67 0.40 -12.75
CA PRO A 5 -7.70 -0.34 -11.91
C PRO A 5 -6.22 -0.09 -12.23
N PHE A 6 -5.94 0.50 -13.39
CA PHE A 6 -4.59 0.69 -13.92
C PHE A 6 -4.08 2.11 -13.61
N GLY A 7 -2.81 2.23 -13.22
CA GLY A 7 -2.18 3.54 -12.93
C GLY A 7 -2.25 4.04 -11.48
N LYS A 8 -2.70 3.21 -10.53
CA LYS A 8 -2.64 3.52 -9.10
C LYS A 8 -1.54 2.73 -8.39
N ASP A 9 -0.77 3.44 -7.57
CA ASP A 9 0.29 2.89 -6.75
C ASP A 9 -0.10 2.93 -5.27
N VAL A 10 0.39 1.94 -4.52
CA VAL A 10 0.12 1.78 -3.11
C VAL A 10 1.23 2.46 -2.34
N VAL A 11 0.90 3.58 -1.72
CA VAL A 11 1.83 4.42 -0.96
C VAL A 11 1.47 4.29 0.52
N HIS A 12 2.46 4.36 1.41
CA HIS A 12 2.17 4.39 2.84
C HIS A 12 1.56 5.73 3.21
N VAL A 13 0.54 5.73 4.06
CA VAL A 13 -0.11 6.98 4.56
C VAL A 13 0.93 7.98 5.09
N ARG A 14 2.02 7.47 5.68
CA ARG A 14 3.11 8.26 6.25
C ARG A 14 3.90 9.08 5.23
N GLU A 15 4.01 8.62 3.99
CA GLU A 15 4.66 9.39 2.91
C GLU A 15 3.76 10.52 2.40
N LEU A 16 2.44 10.45 2.65
CA LEU A 16 1.45 11.42 2.19
C LEU A 16 1.07 12.44 3.26
N ASP A 17 1.08 12.05 4.55
CA ASP A 17 0.63 12.91 5.64
C ASP A 17 1.68 13.97 6.02
N GLY A 18 2.95 13.82 5.63
CA GLY A 18 4.03 14.80 5.88
C GLY A 18 4.32 15.08 7.37
N LYS A 19 3.53 14.51 8.29
CA LYS A 19 3.70 14.67 9.73
C LYS A 19 4.89 13.83 10.19
N GLY A 20 5.87 14.48 10.80
CA GLY A 20 6.98 13.81 11.48
C GLY A 20 6.49 12.83 12.56
N LEU A 21 7.39 11.95 13.02
CA LEU A 21 7.17 10.94 14.08
C LEU A 21 6.65 11.58 15.37
N THR A 22 5.35 11.84 15.38
CA THR A 22 4.58 12.35 16.50
C THR A 22 4.10 11.16 17.33
N LEU A 23 4.02 11.31 18.66
CA LEU A 23 3.61 10.22 19.55
C LEU A 23 2.23 9.64 19.17
N ALA A 24 1.32 10.48 18.68
CA ALA A 24 0.02 10.07 18.13
C ALA A 24 0.12 9.22 16.84
N THR A 25 1.16 9.44 16.02
CA THR A 25 1.44 8.65 14.82
C THR A 25 2.05 7.30 15.16
N GLY A 26 2.85 7.24 16.23
CA GLY A 26 3.38 5.99 16.79
C GLY A 26 2.27 5.06 17.27
N THR A 27 1.32 5.57 18.06
CA THR A 27 0.17 4.81 18.53
C THR A 27 -0.79 4.42 17.41
N THR A 28 -1.05 5.31 16.44
CA THR A 28 -1.84 4.96 15.25
C THR A 28 -1.20 3.83 14.43
N GLY A 29 0.14 3.79 14.36
CA GLY A 29 0.89 2.73 13.70
C GLY A 29 0.77 1.37 14.38
N THR A 30 0.87 1.31 15.71
CA THR A 30 0.71 0.06 16.48
C THR A 30 -0.73 -0.42 16.50
N ILE A 31 -1.70 0.48 16.65
CA ILE A 31 -3.14 0.15 16.53
C ILE A 31 -3.42 -0.43 15.15
N GLY A 32 -2.83 0.14 14.09
CA GLY A 32 -3.00 -0.40 12.73
C GLY A 32 -2.36 -1.76 12.52
N PHE A 33 -1.23 -2.05 13.16
CA PHE A 33 -0.61 -3.38 13.12
C PHE A 33 -1.46 -4.43 13.85
N VAL A 34 -1.94 -4.11 15.06
CA VAL A 34 -2.82 -5.00 15.83
C VAL A 34 -4.13 -5.27 15.07
N ALA A 35 -4.75 -4.22 14.52
CA ALA A 35 -5.94 -4.36 13.68
C ALA A 35 -5.67 -5.27 12.47
N ASN A 36 -4.48 -5.20 11.87
CA ASN A 36 -4.12 -6.08 10.77
C ASN A 36 -4.01 -7.56 11.19
N VAL A 37 -3.37 -7.81 12.33
CA VAL A 37 -3.21 -9.17 12.87
C VAL A 37 -4.57 -9.77 13.24
N VAL A 38 -5.42 -9.00 13.93
CA VAL A 38 -6.79 -9.42 14.30
C VAL A 38 -7.64 -9.66 13.05
N TRP A 39 -7.54 -8.80 12.04
CA TRP A 39 -8.25 -8.96 10.76
C TRP A 39 -7.77 -10.19 9.98
N ALA A 40 -6.46 -10.40 9.88
CA ALA A 40 -5.88 -11.55 9.22
C ALA A 40 -6.38 -12.87 9.82
N CYS A 41 -6.43 -12.96 11.15
CA CYS A 41 -6.91 -14.15 11.87
C CYS A 41 -8.42 -14.39 11.75
N THR A 42 -9.25 -13.36 11.57
CA THR A 42 -10.72 -13.50 11.55
C THR A 42 -11.29 -13.69 10.14
N PHE A 43 -10.86 -12.88 9.17
CA PHE A 43 -11.46 -12.88 7.82
C PHE A 43 -10.41 -12.76 6.70
N GLY A 44 -9.20 -12.28 7.01
CA GLY A 44 -8.17 -12.02 6.01
C GLY A 44 -7.62 -13.28 5.34
N ILE A 45 -7.45 -14.40 6.05
CA ILE A 45 -7.00 -15.67 5.46
C ILE A 45 -8.04 -16.21 4.47
N VAL A 46 -9.32 -16.18 4.83
CA VAL A 46 -10.42 -16.62 3.96
C VAL A 46 -10.49 -15.76 2.70
N LEU A 47 -10.37 -14.43 2.85
CA LEU A 47 -10.35 -13.52 1.71
C LEU A 47 -9.14 -13.79 0.80
N PHE A 48 -7.94 -13.93 1.36
CA PHE A 48 -6.72 -14.21 0.62
C PHE A 48 -6.84 -15.50 -0.21
N VAL A 49 -7.31 -16.58 0.40
CA VAL A 49 -7.54 -17.86 -0.29
C VAL A 49 -8.61 -17.71 -1.40
N SER A 50 -9.71 -17.01 -1.13
CA SER A 50 -10.76 -16.78 -2.12
C SER A 50 -10.27 -16.02 -3.36
N TYR A 51 -9.41 -15.00 -3.16
CA TYR A 51 -8.81 -14.23 -4.26
C TYR A 51 -7.76 -15.04 -5.02
N ILE A 52 -7.00 -15.93 -4.36
CA ILE A 52 -6.09 -16.85 -5.04
C ILE A 52 -6.87 -17.80 -5.94
N ILE A 53 -7.94 -18.41 -5.42
CA ILE A 53 -8.78 -19.34 -6.19
C ILE A 53 -9.42 -18.61 -7.39
N ALA A 54 -10.01 -17.42 -7.16
CA ALA A 54 -10.58 -16.61 -8.22
C ALA A 54 -9.53 -16.17 -9.26
N GLY A 55 -8.30 -15.87 -8.82
CA GLY A 55 -7.18 -15.53 -9.69
C GLY A 55 -6.72 -16.71 -10.55
N ILE A 56 -6.64 -17.91 -9.96
CA ILE A 56 -6.31 -19.15 -10.68
C ILE A 56 -7.39 -19.47 -11.72
N ILE A 57 -8.67 -19.38 -11.35
CA ILE A 57 -9.80 -19.59 -12.27
C ILE A 57 -9.74 -18.59 -13.44
N ASN A 58 -9.46 -17.30 -13.17
CA ASN A 58 -9.32 -16.30 -14.22
C ASN A 58 -8.04 -16.46 -15.06
N CYS A 59 -6.94 -17.00 -14.50
CA CYS A 59 -5.78 -17.36 -15.30
C CYS A 59 -6.08 -18.53 -16.24
N LEU A 60 -6.89 -19.50 -15.81
CA LEU A 60 -7.30 -20.64 -16.62
C LEU A 60 -8.18 -20.25 -17.81
N THR A 61 -8.93 -19.13 -17.74
CA THR A 61 -9.77 -18.67 -18.85
C THR A 61 -8.99 -17.94 -19.96
N ILE A 62 -7.66 -17.76 -19.83
CA ILE A 62 -6.70 -17.03 -20.72
C ILE A 62 -7.07 -15.56 -20.98
N ILE A 63 -8.33 -15.28 -21.30
CA ILE A 63 -8.95 -13.96 -21.42
C ILE A 63 -8.99 -13.25 -20.04
N GLY A 64 -9.02 -14.01 -18.94
CA GLY A 64 -9.06 -13.48 -17.58
C GLY A 64 -7.70 -13.11 -16.98
N ILE A 65 -6.56 -13.32 -17.66
CA ILE A 65 -5.21 -12.98 -17.16
C ILE A 65 -5.10 -11.55 -16.58
N PRO A 66 -5.58 -10.48 -17.25
CA PRO A 66 -5.52 -9.13 -16.66
C PRO A 66 -6.36 -9.01 -15.37
N PHE A 67 -7.48 -9.74 -15.30
CA PHE A 67 -8.35 -9.80 -14.13
C PHE A 67 -7.76 -10.64 -12.99
N GLY A 68 -7.04 -11.71 -13.33
CA GLY A 68 -6.31 -12.55 -12.36
C GLY A 68 -5.25 -11.73 -11.64
N ILE A 69 -4.38 -11.04 -12.39
CA ILE A 69 -3.33 -10.17 -11.82
C ILE A 69 -3.92 -9.09 -10.91
N GLN A 70 -5.06 -8.52 -11.29
CA GLN A 70 -5.78 -7.55 -10.46
C GLN A 70 -6.27 -8.16 -9.15
N SER A 71 -6.83 -9.36 -9.21
CA SER A 71 -7.37 -10.10 -8.06
C SER A 71 -6.27 -10.43 -7.06
N PHE A 72 -5.07 -10.81 -7.52
CA PHE A 72 -3.90 -11.01 -6.66
C PHE A 72 -3.43 -9.70 -6.00
N LYS A 73 -3.46 -8.56 -6.72
CA LYS A 73 -3.13 -7.24 -6.16
C LYS A 73 -4.13 -6.79 -5.09
N LEU A 74 -5.42 -7.08 -5.30
CA LEU A 74 -6.49 -6.86 -4.32
C LEU A 74 -6.39 -7.79 -3.11
N ALA A 75 -5.95 -9.04 -3.30
CA ALA A 75 -5.70 -9.98 -2.22
C ALA A 75 -4.66 -9.43 -1.23
N GLY A 76 -3.52 -8.95 -1.75
CA GLY A 76 -2.47 -8.36 -0.94
C GLY A 76 -2.90 -7.07 -0.23
N LEU A 77 -3.70 -6.24 -0.89
CA LEU A 77 -4.28 -5.03 -0.28
C LEU A 77 -5.32 -5.33 0.80
N SER A 78 -6.11 -6.38 0.61
CA SER A 78 -7.16 -6.79 1.56
C SER A 78 -6.60 -7.51 2.78
N PHE A 79 -5.42 -8.13 2.65
CA PHE A 79 -4.70 -8.75 3.77
C PHE A 79 -4.00 -7.72 4.66
N TRP A 80 -3.74 -6.51 4.14
CA TRP A 80 -3.12 -5.41 4.88
C TRP A 80 -3.83 -4.06 4.66
N PRO A 81 -5.11 -3.91 5.09
CA PRO A 81 -5.90 -2.73 4.76
C PRO A 81 -5.41 -1.46 5.51
N VAL A 82 -4.77 -1.64 6.66
CA VAL A 82 -4.40 -0.51 7.53
C VAL A 82 -3.02 0.04 7.19
N GLY A 83 -2.93 1.37 7.00
CA GLY A 83 -1.67 2.10 6.76
C GLY A 83 -1.26 2.27 5.29
N ARG A 84 -2.03 1.69 4.35
CA ARG A 84 -1.82 1.81 2.90
C ARG A 84 -2.92 2.67 2.28
N ARG A 85 -2.56 3.58 1.38
CA ARG A 85 -3.52 4.37 0.59
C ARG A 85 -3.23 4.14 -0.89
N VAL A 86 -4.30 4.00 -1.66
CA VAL A 86 -4.24 3.87 -3.10
C VAL A 86 -4.32 5.28 -3.67
N VAL A 87 -3.20 5.78 -4.20
CA VAL A 87 -3.09 7.12 -4.78
C VAL A 87 -2.68 7.03 -6.26
N SER A 88 -2.86 8.13 -6.99
CA SER A 88 -2.40 8.21 -8.38
C SER A 88 -0.88 8.08 -8.45
N ARG A 89 -0.38 7.51 -9.55
CA ARG A 89 1.07 7.40 -9.79
C ARG A 89 1.80 8.73 -9.76
N GLU A 90 1.17 9.78 -10.25
CA GLU A 90 1.71 11.14 -10.23
C GLU A 90 1.88 11.64 -8.80
N LEU A 91 0.87 11.48 -7.93
CA LEU A 91 0.95 11.88 -6.53
C LEU A 91 2.00 11.05 -5.77
N ALA A 92 2.08 9.75 -6.06
CA ALA A 92 3.10 8.87 -5.51
C ALA A 92 4.52 9.29 -5.93
N ALA A 93 4.70 9.71 -7.18
CA ALA A 93 5.98 10.18 -7.70
C ALA A 93 6.42 11.50 -7.04
N VAL A 94 5.50 12.46 -6.92
CA VAL A 94 5.74 13.76 -6.26
C VAL A 94 6.10 13.56 -4.78
N ALA A 95 5.37 12.72 -4.05
CA ALA A 95 5.68 12.44 -2.64
C ALA A 95 7.09 11.84 -2.45
N ARG A 96 7.51 10.94 -3.35
CA ARG A 96 8.86 10.35 -3.32
C ARG A 96 9.95 11.36 -3.66
N GLN A 97 9.68 12.30 -4.57
CA GLN A 97 10.63 13.36 -4.93
C GLN A 97 10.90 14.28 -3.72
N HIS A 98 9.85 14.75 -3.03
CA HIS A 98 10.01 15.57 -1.83
C HIS A 98 10.81 14.85 -0.73
N ALA A 99 10.49 13.57 -0.47
CA ALA A 99 11.23 12.78 0.52
C ALA A 99 12.72 12.58 0.12
N ALA A 100 13.01 12.48 -1.18
CA ALA A 100 14.39 12.38 -1.67
C ALA A 100 15.16 13.69 -1.47
N GLU A 101 14.55 14.83 -1.78
CA GLU A 101 15.15 16.17 -1.60
C GLU A 101 15.49 16.47 -0.14
N GLU A 102 14.59 16.15 0.79
CA GLU A 102 14.84 16.26 2.23
C GLU A 102 16.03 15.39 2.65
N ARG A 103 16.08 14.15 2.16
CA ARG A 103 17.15 13.20 2.45
C ARG A 103 18.49 13.68 1.90
N PHE A 104 18.53 14.22 0.68
CA PHE A 104 19.73 14.80 0.09
C PHE A 104 20.22 16.03 0.87
N THR A 105 19.31 16.91 1.28
CA THR A 105 19.65 18.10 2.06
C THR A 105 20.30 17.71 3.40
N LYS A 106 19.74 16.72 4.09
CA LYS A 106 20.31 16.18 5.33
C LYS A 106 21.70 15.55 5.12
N LEU A 107 21.88 14.78 4.05
CA LEU A 107 23.16 14.15 3.72
C LEU A 107 24.23 15.17 3.30
N ARG A 108 23.86 16.24 2.60
CA ARG A 108 24.79 17.35 2.30
C ARG A 108 25.23 18.06 3.57
N GLY A 109 24.32 18.38 4.48
CA GLY A 109 24.64 19.01 5.76
C GLY A 109 25.54 18.16 6.65
N THR A 110 25.38 16.83 6.61
CA THR A 110 26.21 15.90 7.39
C THR A 110 27.63 15.72 6.80
N ARG A 111 27.82 15.99 5.50
CA ARG A 111 29.14 15.89 4.83
C ARG A 111 29.94 17.20 4.87
N ALA A 112 29.30 18.30 5.28
CA ALA A 112 29.92 19.63 5.36
C ALA A 112 30.35 20.01 6.80
N ALA A 113 30.15 19.11 7.77
CA ALA A 113 30.58 19.21 9.17
C ALA A 113 31.62 18.12 9.46
#